data_AF-A0A955DPW7-F1
#
_entry.id   AF-A0A955DPW7-F1
#
_cell.length_a   1.000
_cell.length_b   1.000
_cell.length_c   1.000
_cell.angle_alpha   90.00
_cell.angle_beta   90.00
_cell.angle_gamma   90.00
#
_symmetry.space_group_name_H-M   'P 1'
#
loop_
_entity.id
_entity.type
_entity.pdbx_description
1 polymer ?
#
loop_
_entity_poly.entity_id
_entity_poly.type
_entity_poly.pdbx_seq_one_letter_code
_entity_poly.pdbx_strand_id
1 'polypeptide(L)' 'NVVGSNLFNIVLVMGLTATVKPVALPAGGWIDIAMMVALSIVLLPLAFSRLRINRIESMLLLLSYAGYMGFQVWRALSTA' A
#
# COMPACT_ATOMS: atom_id res chain seq x y z
N ASN A 1 0.22 -14.30 7.03
CA ASN A 1 1.36 -13.96 6.14
C ASN A 1 1.30 -12.49 5.73
N VAL A 2 0.30 -12.04 4.96
CA VAL A 2 0.17 -10.67 4.41
C VAL A 2 0.46 -9.53 5.40
N VAL A 3 -0.16 -9.54 6.59
CA VAL A 3 0.05 -8.47 7.59
C VAL A 3 1.50 -8.46 8.10
N GLY A 4 2.06 -9.64 8.37
CA GLY A 4 3.42 -9.79 8.88
C GLY A 4 4.48 -9.39 7.86
N SER A 5 4.31 -9.76 6.58
CA SER A 5 5.24 -9.37 5.52
C SER A 5 5.24 -7.86 5.25
N ASN A 6 4.08 -7.20 5.33
CA ASN A 6 4.00 -5.74 5.19
C ASN A 6 4.62 -5.01 6.38
N LEU A 7 4.38 -5.49 7.60
CA LEU A 7 4.98 -4.90 8.80
C LEU A 7 6.51 -5.06 8.80
N PHE A 8 7.00 -6.24 8.39
CA PHE A 8 8.44 -6.49 8.24
C PHE A 8 9.08 -5.57 7.20
N ASN A 9 8.42 -5.36 6.06
CA ASN A 9 8.94 -4.47 5.02
C ASN A 9 9.02 -3.00 5.46
N ILE A 10 8.04 -2.51 6.22
CA ILE A 10 8.06 -1.11 6.69
C ILE A 10 9.03 -0.94 7.86
N VAL A 11 8.93 -1.79 8.89
CA VAL A 11 9.70 -1.61 10.12
C VAL A 11 11.16 -2.03 9.94
N LEU A 12 11.41 -3.23 9.40
CA LEU A 12 12.76 -3.74 9.27
C LEU A 12 13.42 -3.22 8.00
N VAL A 13 12.85 -3.48 6.83
CA VAL A 13 13.54 -3.18 5.56
C VAL A 13 13.62 -1.67 5.33
N MET A 14 12.48 -0.96 5.34
CA MET A 14 12.46 0.48 5.10
C MET A 14 13.08 1.28 6.27
N GLY A 15 12.86 0.84 7.52
CA GLY A 15 13.51 1.44 8.67
C GLY A 15 15.04 1.34 8.61
N LEU A 16 15.57 0.14 8.31
CA LEU A 16 17.01 -0.04 8.17
C LEU A 16 17.57 0.76 6.98
N THR A 17 16.93 0.73 5.81
CA THR A 17 17.42 1.50 4.65
C THR A 17 17.44 3.00 4.91
N ALA A 18 16.42 3.54 5.59
CA ALA A 18 16.35 4.95 5.96
C ALA A 18 17.46 5.37 6.94
N THR A 19 17.93 4.47 7.82
CA THR A 19 19.07 4.76 8.72
C THR A 19 20.40 4.83 7.99
N VAL A 20 20.59 4.02 6.93
CA VAL A 20 21.83 4.00 6.13
C VAL A 20 21.87 5.17 5.14
N LYS A 21 20.76 5.43 4.44
CA LYS A 21 20.64 6.52 3.48
C LYS A 21 19.26 7.18 3.58
N PRO A 22 19.18 8.50 3.75
CA PRO A 22 17.91 9.21 3.75
C PRO A 22 17.11 8.90 2.48
N VAL A 23 15.89 8.38 2.66
CA VAL A 23 14.97 8.11 1.56
C VAL A 23 14.18 9.38 1.31
N ALA A 24 14.53 10.11 0.25
CA ALA A 24 13.80 11.30 -0.15
C ALA A 24 12.41 10.93 -0.67
N LEU A 25 11.38 11.69 -0.27
CA LEU A 25 10.04 11.55 -0.85
C LEU A 25 10.01 12.23 -2.23
N PRO A 26 9.72 11.48 -3.31
CA PRO A 26 9.53 12.08 -4.62
C PRO A 26 8.22 12.89 -4.68
N ALA A 27 8.10 13.76 -5.68
CA ALA A 27 6.88 14.52 -5.92
C ALA A 27 5.67 13.58 -6.08
N GLY A 28 4.62 13.81 -5.28
CA GLY A 28 3.44 12.93 -5.23
C GLY A 28 3.54 11.73 -4.28
N GLY A 29 4.69 11.51 -3.63
CA GLY A 29 4.89 10.40 -2.69
C GLY A 29 3.97 10.44 -1.45
N TRP A 30 3.51 11.63 -1.05
CA TRP A 30 2.53 11.78 0.04
C TRP A 30 1.16 11.16 -0.30
N ILE A 31 0.74 11.23 -1.56
CA ILE A 31 -0.51 10.60 -2.03
C ILE A 31 -0.37 9.08 -1.93
N ASP A 32 0.82 8.57 -2.21
CA ASP A 32 1.11 7.13 -2.22
C ASP A 32 1.11 6.56 -0.80
N ILE A 33 1.71 7.30 0.14
CA ILE A 33 1.64 6.97 1.58
C ILE A 33 0.20 7.04 2.08
N ALA A 34 -0.55 8.10 1.75
CA ALA A 34 -1.95 8.25 2.17
C ALA A 34 -2.82 7.09 1.66
N MET A 35 -2.64 6.68 0.40
CA MET A 35 -3.36 5.56 -0.19
C MET A 35 -3.00 4.22 0.48
N MET A 36 -1.72 3.98 0.76
CA MET A 36 -1.26 2.79 1.50
C MET A 36 -1.85 2.72 2.92
N VAL A 37 -1.92 3.85 3.62
CA VAL A 37 -2.55 3.93 4.96
C VAL A 37 -4.06 3.69 4.85
N ALA A 38 -4.75 4.34 3.91
CA ALA A 38 -6.18 4.16 3.70
C ALA A 38 -6.54 2.69 3.42
N LEU A 39 -5.82 2.04 2.49
CA LEU A 39 -6.02 0.62 2.19
C LEU A 39 -5.73 -0.27 3.40
N SER A 40 -4.70 0.04 4.18
CA SER A 40 -4.39 -0.71 5.41
C SER A 40 -5.48 -0.57 6.47
N ILE A 41 -6.07 0.62 6.61
CA ILE A 41 -7.20 0.89 7.50
C ILE A 41 -8.43 0.11 7.05
N VAL A 42 -8.71 0.02 5.75
CA VAL A 42 -9.82 -0.80 5.22
C VAL A 42 -9.56 -2.30 5.46
N LEU A 43 -8.31 -2.73 5.40
CA LEU A 43 -7.91 -4.12 5.62
C LEU A 43 -8.03 -4.55 7.09
N LEU A 44 -7.88 -3.64 8.04
CA LEU A 44 -8.01 -3.91 9.49
C LEU A 44 -9.39 -4.51 9.87
N PRO A 45 -10.54 -3.85 9.63
CA PRO A 45 -11.84 -4.41 9.99
C PRO A 45 -12.16 -5.69 9.20
N LEU A 46 -11.69 -5.83 7.96
CA LEU A 46 -11.83 -7.07 7.19
C LEU A 46 -11.05 -8.23 7.83
N ALA A 47 -9.84 -7.96 8.34
CA ALA A 47 -9.03 -8.94 9.05
C ALA A 47 -9.62 -9.30 10.42
N PHE A 48 -10.16 -8.33 11.16
CA PHE A 48 -10.72 -8.54 12.50
C PHE A 48 -12.15 -9.14 12.51
N SER A 49 -12.97 -8.87 11.48
CA SER A 49 -14.38 -9.26 11.46
C SER A 49 -14.62 -10.77 11.41
N ARG A 50 -13.82 -11.53 10.64
CA ARG A 50 -14.02 -12.99 10.48
C ARG A 50 -12.74 -13.83 10.35
N LEU A 51 -11.55 -13.21 10.46
CA LEU A 51 -10.25 -13.83 10.14
C LEU A 51 -10.20 -14.50 8.74
N ARG A 52 -11.18 -14.22 7.88
CA ARG A 52 -11.34 -14.79 6.54
C ARG A 52 -11.83 -13.69 5.62
N ILE A 53 -11.04 -13.43 4.59
CA ILE A 53 -11.39 -12.53 3.50
C ILE A 53 -12.29 -13.31 2.54
N ASN A 54 -13.50 -12.82 2.30
CA ASN A 54 -14.45 -13.40 1.37
C ASN A 54 -14.09 -13.05 -0.09
N ARG A 55 -14.58 -13.81 -1.07
CA ARG A 55 -14.27 -13.60 -2.50
C ARG A 55 -14.58 -12.18 -2.98
N ILE A 56 -15.70 -11.62 -2.52
CA ILE A 56 -16.12 -10.25 -2.89
C ILE A 56 -15.16 -9.20 -2.31
N GLU A 57 -14.77 -9.37 -1.04
CA GLU A 57 -13.82 -8.46 -0.37
C GLU A 57 -12.45 -8.51 -1.05
N SER A 58 -11.96 -9.71 -1.41
CA SER A 58 -10.71 -9.85 -2.16
C SER A 58 -10.78 -9.24 -3.56
N MET A 59 -11.93 -9.32 -4.24
CA MET A 59 -12.11 -8.74 -5.56
C MET A 59 -12.11 -7.20 -5.51
N LEU A 60 -12.72 -6.63 -4.48
CA LEU A 60 -12.71 -5.18 -4.25
C LEU A 60 -11.29 -4.67 -3.93
N LEU A 61 -10.52 -5.41 -3.13
CA LEU A 61 -9.11 -5.12 -2.86
C LEU A 61 -8.25 -5.23 -4.14
N LEU A 62 -8.51 -6.21 -4.99
CA LEU A 62 -7.81 -6.36 -6.28
C LEU A 62 -8.14 -5.22 -7.25
N LEU A 63 -9.41 -4.85 -7.37
CA LEU A 63 -9.84 -3.76 -8.25
C LEU A 63 -9.30 -2.40 -7.79
N SER A 64 -9.30 -2.14 -6.48
CA SER A 64 -8.70 -0.92 -5.93
C SER A 64 -7.20 -0.86 -6.16
N TYR A 65 -6.49 -1.98 -6.01
CA TYR A 65 -5.06 -2.08 -6.35
C TYR A 65 -4.80 -1.82 -7.85
N ALA A 66 -5.58 -2.47 -8.73
CA ALA A 66 -5.45 -2.29 -10.18
C ALA A 66 -5.76 -0.84 -10.60
N GLY A 67 -6.81 -0.24 -10.03
CA GLY A 67 -7.16 1.16 -10.28
C GLY A 67 -6.07 2.13 -9.83
N TYR A 68 -5.47 1.90 -8.66
CA TYR A 68 -4.36 2.71 -8.17
C TYR A 68 -3.10 2.56 -9.04
N MET A 69 -2.76 1.34 -9.47
CA MET A 69 -1.67 1.13 -10.43
C MET A 69 -1.94 1.85 -11.76
N GLY A 70 -3.15 1.76 -12.30
CA GLY A 70 -3.54 2.47 -13.52
C GLY A 70 -3.42 3.98 -13.37
N PHE A 71 -3.88 4.54 -12.24
CA PHE A 71 -3.71 5.95 -11.92
C PHE A 71 -2.24 6.37 -11.88
N GLN A 72 -1.38 5.53 -11.28
CA GLN A 72 0.07 5.80 -11.22
C GLN A 72 0.73 5.79 -12.59
N VAL A 73 0.39 4.81 -13.43
CA VAL A 73 0.90 4.73 -14.80
C VAL A 73 0.43 5.94 -15.61
N TRP A 74 -0.84 6.31 -15.52
CA TRP A 74 -1.37 7.49 -16.19
C TRP A 74 -0.70 8.78 -15.72
N ARG A 75 -0.50 8.93 -14.41
CA ARG A 75 0.21 10.07 -13.82
C ARG A 75 1.64 10.14 -14.34
N ALA A 76 2.35 9.01 -14.38
CA ALA A 76 3.72 8.93 -14.89
C ALA A 76 3.83 9.32 -16.37
N LEU A 77 2.90 8.84 -17.22
CA LEU A 77 2.84 9.19 -18.64
C LEU A 77 2.48 10.66 -18.88
N SER A 78 1.68 11.27 -18.00
CA SER A 78 1.25 12.67 -18.14
C SER A 78 2.31 13.67 -17.66
N THR A 79 3.32 13.21 -16.91
CA THR A 79 4.47 14.00 -16.44
C THR A 79 5.74 13.82 -17.27
N ALA A 80 5.71 12.96 -18.30
CA ALA A 80 6.79 12.74 -19.25
C ALA A 80 6.64 13.66 -20.47
#